data_AF-A0A6J2FQB6-F1
#
_entry.id   AF-A0A6J2FQB6-F1
#
_cell.length_a   1.000
_cell.length_b   1.000
_cell.length_c   1.000
_cell.angle_alpha   90.00
_cell.angle_beta   90.00
_cell.angle_gamma   90.00
#
_symmetry.space_group_name_H-M   'P 1'
#
loop_
_entity.id
_entity.type
_entity.pdbx_description
1 polymer ?
#
loop_
_entity_poly.entity_id
_entity_poly.type
_entity_poly.pdbx_seq_one_letter_code
_entity_poly.pdbx_strand_id
1 'polypeptide(L)'
;MAQKPKVDPHVGRLGYLQALVTEFQETESQDAKEQVLANLANFAYDPNNYQYLRQLQVLDLFLDSLSEENETLVEFAIGSHPGYYITFSRHILGSSGLCWFLKTYPFLDDIDGFKECWSGGLCNLCPDRANREHILQTGGIPLIINCLSSPNEETVLSAVTTIMYLSSPGSGSHPELTAMPVVQCMLRFSLSANTRLRNLAQIFLEDFCSPSQVAEARTWRAHSALGIPLPRTEAPQQP
;
A
#
# COMPACT_ATOMS: atom_id res chain seq x y z
N MET A 1 25.57 -14.92 -10.20
CA MET A 1 25.51 -14.89 -8.72
C MET A 1 25.80 -13.46 -8.30
N ALA A 2 24.77 -12.71 -7.91
CA ALA A 2 24.95 -11.35 -7.41
C ALA A 2 25.75 -11.39 -6.10
N GLN A 3 26.85 -10.66 -6.03
CA GLN A 3 27.63 -10.52 -4.80
C GLN A 3 26.82 -9.67 -3.83
N LYS A 4 26.52 -10.21 -2.63
CA LYS A 4 25.98 -9.40 -1.53
C LYS A 4 26.90 -8.19 -1.30
N PRO A 5 26.35 -6.98 -1.09
CA PRO A 5 27.16 -5.80 -0.90
C PRO A 5 28.09 -5.99 0.31
N LYS A 6 29.39 -5.75 0.11
CA LYS A 6 30.38 -5.70 1.20
C LYS A 6 30.17 -4.39 1.95
N VAL A 7 29.19 -4.36 2.83
CA VAL A 7 29.02 -3.22 3.73
C VAL A 7 30.04 -3.35 4.85
N ASP A 8 30.92 -2.34 4.95
CA ASP A 8 31.90 -2.24 6.02
C ASP A 8 31.15 -2.20 7.38
N PRO A 9 31.45 -3.11 8.33
CA PRO A 9 30.74 -3.20 9.61
C PRO A 9 30.80 -1.92 10.46
N HIS A 10 31.64 -0.95 10.10
CA HIS A 10 31.81 0.30 10.83
C HIS A 10 30.90 1.44 10.35
N VAL A 11 30.15 1.24 9.27
CA VAL A 11 29.20 2.21 8.75
C VAL A 11 27.90 2.05 9.54
N GLY A 12 27.70 2.90 10.55
CA GLY A 12 26.50 2.86 11.39
C GLY A 12 25.19 2.84 10.60
N ARG A 13 24.05 2.57 11.27
CA ARG A 13 22.74 2.31 10.62
C ARG A 13 22.37 3.28 9.49
N LEU A 14 22.61 4.58 9.67
CA LEU A 14 22.38 5.60 8.64
C LEU A 14 23.20 5.34 7.36
N GLY A 15 24.48 5.03 7.49
CA GLY A 15 25.32 4.82 6.31
C GLY A 15 25.04 3.49 5.61
N TYR A 16 24.55 2.47 6.33
CA TYR A 16 24.02 1.25 5.69
C TYR A 16 22.79 1.57 4.82
N LEU A 17 21.84 2.33 5.37
CA LEU A 17 20.66 2.78 4.61
C LEU A 17 21.06 3.68 3.43
N GLN A 18 22.07 4.54 3.60
CA GLN A 18 22.58 5.37 2.52
C GLN A 18 23.21 4.53 1.41
N ALA A 19 24.00 3.50 1.76
CA ALA A 19 24.59 2.60 0.78
C ALA A 19 23.51 1.87 -0.05
N LEU A 20 22.41 1.45 0.59
CA LEU A 20 21.27 0.90 -0.12
C LEU A 20 20.66 1.90 -1.10
N VAL A 21 20.39 3.14 -0.67
CA VAL A 21 19.84 4.17 -1.57
C VAL A 21 20.77 4.46 -2.75
N THR A 22 22.08 4.55 -2.50
CA THR A 22 23.08 4.72 -3.56
C THR A 22 23.10 3.54 -4.51
N GLU A 23 23.06 2.30 -4.00
CA GLU A 23 23.01 1.10 -4.83
C GLU A 23 21.77 1.07 -5.73
N PHE A 24 20.59 1.47 -5.22
CA PHE A 24 19.37 1.58 -6.03
C PHE A 24 19.52 2.56 -7.20
N GLN A 25 20.19 3.69 -6.96
CA GLN A 25 20.36 4.76 -7.93
C GLN A 25 21.45 4.45 -8.98
N GLU A 26 22.51 3.74 -8.59
CA GLU A 26 23.65 3.46 -9.46
C GLU A 26 23.50 2.16 -10.26
N THR A 27 22.70 1.20 -9.78
CA THR A 27 22.57 -0.10 -10.44
C THR A 27 21.65 -0.06 -11.66
N GLU A 28 22.08 -0.72 -12.74
CA GLU A 28 21.24 -0.98 -13.92
C GLU A 28 20.46 -2.30 -13.80
N SER A 29 20.79 -3.13 -12.79
CA SER A 29 20.17 -4.44 -12.59
C SER A 29 18.82 -4.33 -11.88
N GLN A 30 17.75 -4.79 -12.54
CA GLN A 30 16.39 -4.81 -11.97
C GLN A 30 16.31 -5.67 -10.70
N ASP A 31 16.89 -6.87 -10.71
CA ASP A 31 16.95 -7.75 -9.53
C ASP A 31 17.62 -7.06 -8.32
N ALA A 32 18.65 -6.23 -8.58
CA ALA A 32 19.33 -5.50 -7.51
C ALA A 32 18.44 -4.38 -6.96
N LYS A 33 17.73 -3.65 -7.83
CA LYS A 33 16.74 -2.64 -7.42
C LYS A 33 15.65 -3.26 -6.56
N GLU A 34 15.09 -4.39 -6.99
CA GLU A 34 14.08 -5.13 -6.24
C GLU A 34 14.58 -5.54 -4.85
N GLN A 35 15.77 -6.11 -4.76
CA GLN A 35 16.38 -6.50 -3.49
C GLN A 35 16.61 -5.32 -2.55
N VAL A 36 17.13 -4.21 -3.09
CA VAL A 36 17.36 -2.99 -2.32
C VAL A 36 16.03 -2.41 -1.81
N LEU A 37 15.02 -2.34 -2.67
CA LEU A 37 13.70 -1.81 -2.33
C LEU A 37 13.02 -2.67 -1.26
N ALA A 38 13.10 -3.99 -1.38
CA ALA A 38 12.62 -4.92 -0.36
C ALA A 38 13.35 -4.71 0.99
N ASN A 39 14.67 -4.51 0.97
CA ASN A 39 15.42 -4.22 2.19
C ASN A 39 14.96 -2.91 2.84
N LEU A 40 14.82 -1.83 2.06
CA LEU A 40 14.32 -0.54 2.56
C LEU A 40 12.90 -0.68 3.14
N ALA A 41 12.03 -1.45 2.48
CA ALA A 41 10.69 -1.76 2.93
C ALA A 41 10.68 -2.50 4.29
N ASN A 42 11.65 -3.38 4.53
CA ASN A 42 11.82 -4.05 5.83
C ASN A 42 12.28 -3.08 6.91
N PHE A 43 13.20 -2.16 6.61
CA PHE A 43 13.63 -1.13 7.56
C PHE A 43 12.52 -0.15 7.91
N ALA A 44 11.57 0.08 7.00
CA ALA A 44 10.38 0.89 7.22
C ALA A 44 9.39 0.28 8.24
N TYR A 45 9.61 -0.95 8.70
CA TYR A 45 8.83 -1.53 9.79
C TYR A 45 9.18 -0.96 11.17
N ASP A 46 10.45 -0.56 11.39
CA ASP A 46 10.92 -0.06 12.69
C ASP A 46 10.84 1.48 12.75
N PRO A 47 10.01 2.08 13.64
CA PRO A 47 9.89 3.53 13.78
C PRO A 47 11.19 4.25 14.09
N ASN A 48 12.18 3.58 14.68
CA ASN A 48 13.51 4.15 14.93
C ASN A 48 14.22 4.53 13.63
N ASN A 49 13.81 3.96 12.50
CA ASN A 49 14.41 4.25 11.20
C ASN A 49 13.73 5.42 10.48
N TYR A 50 12.54 5.87 10.90
CA TYR A 50 11.77 6.87 10.16
C TYR A 50 12.51 8.18 9.93
N GLN A 51 13.29 8.63 10.91
CA GLN A 51 14.10 9.83 10.75
C GLN A 51 15.17 9.64 9.67
N TYR A 52 15.85 8.49 9.64
CA TYR A 52 16.86 8.18 8.63
C TYR A 52 16.24 8.01 7.24
N LEU A 53 15.09 7.33 7.15
CA LEU A 53 14.37 7.12 5.89
C LEU A 53 13.89 8.44 5.29
N ARG A 54 13.42 9.39 6.10
CA ARG A 54 13.11 10.74 5.65
C ARG A 54 14.35 11.52 5.23
N GLN A 55 15.42 11.45 6.03
CA GLN A 55 16.68 12.14 5.71
C GLN A 55 17.28 11.65 4.39
N LEU A 56 17.14 10.36 4.08
CA LEU A 56 17.63 9.73 2.86
C LEU A 56 16.61 9.75 1.71
N GLN A 57 15.46 10.43 1.88
CA GLN A 57 14.41 10.54 0.86
C GLN A 57 13.87 9.18 0.36
N VAL A 58 13.86 8.16 1.22
CA VAL A 58 13.37 6.83 0.86
C VAL A 58 11.87 6.86 0.55
N LEU A 59 11.11 7.78 1.13
CA LEU A 59 9.70 7.98 0.79
C LEU A 59 9.53 8.40 -0.68
N ASP A 60 10.37 9.32 -1.16
CA ASP A 60 10.34 9.77 -2.55
C ASP A 60 10.73 8.62 -3.48
N LEU A 61 11.75 7.84 -3.10
CA LEU A 61 12.16 6.64 -3.83
C LEU A 61 11.04 5.60 -3.94
N PHE A 62 10.26 5.36 -2.88
CA PHE A 62 9.08 4.50 -2.97
C PHE A 62 8.01 5.08 -3.89
N LEU A 63 7.73 6.38 -3.82
CA LEU A 63 6.75 7.02 -4.68
C LEU A 63 7.16 6.94 -6.16
N ASP A 64 8.42 7.24 -6.47
CA ASP A 64 8.96 7.11 -7.83
C ASP A 64 8.82 5.67 -8.34
N SER A 65 9.08 4.68 -7.47
CA SER A 65 8.94 3.26 -7.79
C SER A 65 7.49 2.83 -8.09
N LEU A 66 6.46 3.58 -7.66
CA LEU A 66 5.06 3.30 -8.03
C LEU A 66 4.75 3.65 -9.49
N SER A 67 5.60 4.43 -10.14
CA SER A 67 5.45 4.84 -11.55
C SER A 67 6.26 3.97 -12.51
N GLU A 68 7.02 3.01 -11.99
CA GLU A 68 7.83 2.10 -12.80
C GLU A 68 6.98 1.05 -13.53
N GLU A 69 7.47 0.59 -14.68
CA GLU A 69 6.80 -0.48 -15.45
C GLU A 69 6.96 -1.86 -14.78
N ASN A 70 7.94 -2.02 -13.90
CA ASN A 70 8.20 -3.28 -13.19
C ASN A 70 7.20 -3.46 -12.03
N GLU A 71 6.23 -4.37 -12.22
CA GLU A 71 5.19 -4.69 -11.23
C GLU A 71 5.79 -5.09 -9.88
N THR A 72 6.94 -5.79 -9.86
CA THR A 72 7.62 -6.21 -8.63
C THR A 72 8.11 -5.01 -7.82
N LEU A 73 8.62 -3.96 -8.48
CA LEU A 73 9.04 -2.73 -7.79
C LEU A 73 7.84 -1.98 -7.21
N VAL A 74 6.75 -1.90 -7.96
CA VAL A 74 5.49 -1.30 -7.49
C VAL A 74 4.99 -2.04 -6.26
N GLU A 75 5.00 -3.39 -6.29
CA GLU A 75 4.59 -4.22 -5.16
C GLU A 75 5.45 -3.99 -3.92
N PHE A 76 6.78 -3.94 -4.05
CA PHE A 76 7.65 -3.65 -2.91
C PHE A 76 7.46 -2.23 -2.37
N ALA A 77 7.22 -1.25 -3.26
CA ALA A 77 7.03 0.14 -2.87
C ALA A 77 5.72 0.38 -2.11
N ILE A 78 4.61 -0.22 -2.55
CA ILE A 78 3.30 -0.07 -1.90
C ILE A 78 3.12 -1.02 -0.70
N GLY A 79 3.86 -2.14 -0.67
CA GLY A 79 3.88 -3.11 0.44
C GLY A 79 3.09 -4.40 0.20
N SER A 80 3.05 -4.86 -1.06
CA SER A 80 2.09 -5.85 -1.57
C SER A 80 2.65 -7.24 -1.89
N HIS A 81 3.92 -7.53 -1.62
CA HIS A 81 4.52 -8.77 -2.12
C HIS A 81 4.25 -9.98 -1.19
N PRO A 82 3.53 -11.03 -1.66
CA PRO A 82 3.29 -12.25 -0.91
C PRO A 82 4.46 -13.21 -1.11
N GLY A 83 5.53 -13.03 -0.33
CA GLY A 83 6.54 -14.08 -0.20
C GLY A 83 7.98 -13.60 -0.31
N TYR A 84 8.52 -13.13 0.80
CA TYR A 84 9.87 -13.49 1.23
C TYR A 84 9.88 -13.48 2.77
N TYR A 85 10.32 -14.60 3.36
CA TYR A 85 10.36 -14.89 4.80
C TYR A 85 10.80 -13.72 5.68
N ILE A 86 9.85 -13.04 6.33
CA ILE A 86 10.14 -12.17 7.48
C ILE A 86 9.11 -12.44 8.57
N THR A 87 9.47 -13.37 9.44
CA THR A 87 8.79 -13.64 10.70
C THR A 87 8.81 -12.37 11.55
N PHE A 88 7.68 -11.76 11.85
CA PHE A 88 7.64 -10.73 12.91
C PHE A 88 6.47 -10.87 13.88
N SER A 89 6.83 -10.65 15.14
CA SER A 89 6.08 -10.98 16.34
C SER A 89 5.00 -9.96 16.70
N ARG A 90 3.86 -10.54 17.06
CA ARG A 90 2.58 -10.06 17.63
C ARG A 90 2.63 -9.03 18.80
N HIS A 91 3.51 -8.02 18.80
CA HIS A 91 3.63 -7.13 19.98
C HIS A 91 3.62 -5.61 19.75
N ILE A 92 3.38 -5.12 18.53
CA ILE A 92 3.33 -3.67 18.27
C ILE A 92 2.01 -3.30 17.59
N LEU A 93 0.92 -3.33 18.37
CA LEU A 93 -0.26 -2.53 18.08
C LEU A 93 -0.32 -1.43 19.15
N GLY A 94 -0.02 -0.20 18.75
CA GLY A 94 -0.32 0.98 19.56
C GLY A 94 -1.83 1.16 19.72
N SER A 95 -2.24 1.85 20.78
CA SER A 95 -3.64 1.96 21.24
C SER A 95 -4.62 2.54 20.20
N SER A 96 -4.15 3.27 19.19
CA SER A 96 -4.95 3.78 18.07
C SER A 96 -5.19 2.75 16.96
N GLY A 97 -4.25 1.82 16.71
CA GLY A 97 -4.43 0.70 15.79
C GLY A 97 -5.28 -0.43 16.38
N LEU A 98 -5.23 -0.61 17.70
CA LEU A 98 -6.06 -1.57 18.45
C LEU A 98 -7.57 -1.30 18.34
N CYS A 99 -7.99 -0.03 18.27
CA CYS A 99 -9.41 0.33 18.18
C CYS A 99 -10.03 -0.05 16.82
N TRP A 100 -9.23 -0.01 15.75
CA TRP A 100 -9.64 -0.51 14.43
C TRP A 100 -9.46 -2.02 14.32
N PHE A 101 -8.35 -2.56 14.85
CA PHE A 101 -8.11 -4.00 14.98
C PHE A 101 -9.29 -4.71 15.65
N LEU A 102 -9.91 -4.13 16.69
CA LEU A 102 -11.06 -4.71 17.39
C LEU A 102 -12.41 -4.48 16.69
N LYS A 103 -12.55 -3.47 15.81
CA LYS A 103 -13.80 -3.21 15.07
C LYS A 103 -13.89 -4.00 13.77
N THR A 104 -12.75 -4.25 13.13
CA THR A 104 -12.65 -5.04 11.89
C THR A 104 -12.55 -6.55 12.17
N TYR A 105 -12.16 -6.93 13.39
CA TYR A 105 -11.93 -8.32 13.80
C TYR A 105 -13.12 -9.29 13.71
N PRO A 106 -14.39 -8.92 14.01
CA PRO A 106 -15.47 -9.91 14.05
C PRO A 106 -15.83 -10.50 12.68
N PHE A 107 -15.21 -10.02 11.60
CA PHE A 107 -15.52 -10.41 10.22
C PHE A 107 -14.36 -11.12 9.49
N LEU A 108 -13.25 -11.38 10.20
CA LEU A 108 -12.03 -12.02 9.68
C LEU A 108 -11.63 -13.27 10.47
N ASP A 109 -12.57 -13.92 11.15
CA ASP A 109 -12.30 -15.08 12.03
C ASP A 109 -11.97 -16.39 11.28
N ASP A 110 -12.10 -16.43 9.95
CA ASP A 110 -11.94 -17.68 9.16
C ASP A 110 -10.58 -17.82 8.44
N ILE A 111 -9.55 -17.10 8.88
CA ILE A 111 -8.25 -17.10 8.21
C ILE A 111 -7.10 -17.33 9.20
N ASP A 112 -6.80 -18.61 9.47
CA ASP A 112 -5.50 -19.06 10.03
C ASP A 112 -4.28 -18.60 9.19
N GLY A 113 -4.50 -18.04 8.00
CA GLY A 113 -3.49 -17.43 7.10
C GLY A 113 -3.28 -15.92 7.23
N PHE A 114 -3.93 -15.19 8.14
CA PHE A 114 -3.75 -13.72 8.26
C PHE A 114 -2.50 -13.33 9.08
N LYS A 115 -1.52 -14.25 9.18
CA LYS A 115 -0.23 -14.02 9.84
C LYS A 115 0.86 -13.48 8.91
N GLU A 116 0.66 -13.40 7.59
CA GLU A 116 1.82 -13.39 6.68
C GLU A 116 1.91 -12.34 5.55
N CYS A 117 1.06 -11.33 5.38
CA CYS A 117 1.26 -10.43 4.21
C CYS A 117 0.85 -8.97 4.43
N TRP A 118 1.76 -8.17 5.01
CA TRP A 118 1.78 -6.69 4.95
C TRP A 118 3.22 -6.15 5.19
N SER A 119 4.22 -6.76 4.57
CA SER A 119 5.63 -6.45 4.83
C SER A 119 6.15 -5.30 3.97
N GLY A 120 5.97 -4.06 4.44
CA GLY A 120 6.88 -2.96 4.13
C GLY A 120 6.34 -1.84 3.23
N GLY A 121 7.23 -0.94 2.82
CA GLY A 121 6.94 0.14 1.88
C GLY A 121 6.17 1.31 2.47
N LEU A 122 5.36 1.97 1.64
CA LEU A 122 4.58 3.16 2.00
C LEU A 122 3.49 2.84 3.02
N CYS A 123 2.84 1.68 2.94
CA CYS A 123 1.75 1.29 3.85
C CYS A 123 2.19 1.33 5.33
N ASN A 124 3.43 0.93 5.62
CA ASN A 124 4.00 0.94 6.99
C ASN A 124 4.47 2.33 7.45
N LEU A 125 4.77 3.23 6.52
CA LEU A 125 5.22 4.59 6.85
C LEU A 125 4.04 5.54 7.07
N CYS A 126 2.90 5.30 6.41
CA CYS A 126 1.71 6.16 6.44
C CYS A 126 1.08 6.42 7.82
N PRO A 127 1.12 5.50 8.80
CA PRO A 127 0.59 5.78 10.14
C PRO A 127 1.36 6.88 10.89
N ASP A 128 2.63 7.13 10.55
CA ASP A 128 3.41 8.21 11.14
C ASP A 128 2.98 9.56 10.57
N ARG A 129 2.73 10.54 11.45
CA ARG A 129 2.22 11.85 11.06
C ARG A 129 3.15 12.59 10.10
N ALA A 130 4.46 12.55 10.35
CA ALA A 130 5.44 13.28 9.53
C ALA A 130 5.60 12.63 8.15
N ASN A 131 5.63 11.30 8.08
CA ASN A 131 5.64 10.56 6.81
C ASN A 131 4.36 10.81 6.00
N ARG A 132 3.20 10.79 6.65
CA ARG A 132 1.92 11.11 6.01
C ARG A 132 1.93 12.53 5.42
N GLU A 133 2.32 13.53 6.20
CA GLU A 133 2.40 14.92 5.73
C GLU A 133 3.34 15.05 4.52
N HIS A 134 4.46 14.32 4.52
CA HIS A 134 5.38 14.25 3.37
C HIS A 134 4.70 13.68 2.12
N ILE A 135 4.07 12.50 2.22
CA ILE A 135 3.38 11.83 1.09
C ILE A 135 2.28 12.71 0.50
N LEU A 136 1.54 13.43 1.34
CA LEU A 136 0.49 14.35 0.91
C LEU A 136 1.08 15.58 0.17
N GLN A 137 2.27 16.04 0.56
CA GLN A 137 2.92 17.22 -0.04
C GLN A 137 3.68 16.92 -1.34
N THR A 138 4.18 15.69 -1.50
CA THR A 138 4.98 15.28 -2.67
C THR A 138 4.15 14.76 -3.84
N GLY A 139 2.82 14.83 -3.75
CA GLY A 139 1.94 14.35 -4.82
C GLY A 139 1.82 12.83 -4.88
N GLY A 140 1.97 12.13 -3.75
CA GLY A 140 1.86 10.67 -3.71
C GLY A 140 0.43 10.13 -3.89
N ILE A 141 -0.60 10.95 -3.70
CA ILE A 141 -2.00 10.51 -3.78
C ILE A 141 -2.36 9.96 -5.18
N PRO A 142 -2.13 10.68 -6.30
CA PRO A 142 -2.39 10.14 -7.63
C PRO A 142 -1.73 8.78 -7.89
N LEU A 143 -0.49 8.60 -7.42
CA LEU A 143 0.27 7.37 -7.59
C LEU A 143 -0.38 6.19 -6.85
N ILE A 144 -0.76 6.43 -5.60
CA ILE A 144 -1.45 5.41 -4.77
C ILE A 144 -2.84 5.09 -5.33
N ILE A 145 -3.58 6.09 -5.84
CA ILE A 145 -4.88 5.87 -6.49
C ILE A 145 -4.71 5.06 -7.77
N ASN A 146 -3.64 5.28 -8.55
CA ASN A 146 -3.36 4.51 -9.75
C ASN A 146 -3.17 3.02 -9.46
N CYS A 147 -2.57 2.67 -8.31
CA CYS A 147 -2.42 1.28 -7.86
C CYS A 147 -3.76 0.55 -7.64
N LEU A 148 -4.89 1.25 -7.48
CA LEU A 148 -6.22 0.63 -7.44
C LEU A 148 -6.61 -0.04 -8.76
N SER A 149 -5.96 0.32 -9.87
CA SER A 149 -6.21 -0.26 -11.18
C SER A 149 -5.27 -1.43 -11.51
N SER A 150 -4.42 -1.84 -10.54
CA SER A 150 -3.49 -2.95 -10.73
C SER A 150 -4.24 -4.27 -10.96
N PRO A 151 -3.73 -5.15 -11.84
CA PRO A 151 -4.24 -6.52 -11.97
C PRO A 151 -3.93 -7.39 -10.75
N ASN A 152 -2.96 -7.00 -9.89
CA ASN A 152 -2.62 -7.74 -8.68
C ASN A 152 -3.49 -7.30 -7.49
N GLU A 153 -4.30 -8.23 -6.98
CA GLU A 153 -5.20 -7.99 -5.84
C GLU A 153 -4.47 -7.54 -4.57
N GLU A 154 -3.25 -8.01 -4.30
CA GLU A 154 -2.46 -7.58 -3.13
C GLU A 154 -2.00 -6.12 -3.27
N THR A 155 -1.70 -5.69 -4.49
CA THR A 155 -1.40 -4.28 -4.81
C THR A 155 -2.61 -3.40 -4.54
N VAL A 156 -3.79 -3.85 -4.99
CA VAL A 156 -5.04 -3.14 -4.74
C VAL A 156 -5.34 -3.09 -3.24
N LEU A 157 -5.20 -4.21 -2.52
CA LEU A 157 -5.38 -4.28 -1.06
C LEU A 157 -4.48 -3.29 -0.31
N SER A 158 -3.22 -3.17 -0.73
CA SER A 158 -2.25 -2.23 -0.14
C SER A 158 -2.54 -0.79 -0.47
N ALA A 159 -2.97 -0.51 -1.69
CA ALA A 159 -3.43 0.81 -2.08
C ALA A 159 -4.64 1.26 -1.25
N VAL A 160 -5.68 0.41 -1.14
CA VAL A 160 -6.88 0.70 -0.32
C VAL A 160 -6.50 0.99 1.13
N THR A 161 -5.66 0.15 1.73
CA THR A 161 -5.20 0.30 3.12
C THR A 161 -4.39 1.59 3.32
N THR A 162 -3.50 1.89 2.38
CA THR A 162 -2.71 3.14 2.39
C THR A 162 -3.61 4.36 2.33
N ILE A 163 -4.62 4.36 1.44
CA ILE A 163 -5.61 5.44 1.34
C ILE A 163 -6.37 5.61 2.67
N MET A 164 -6.74 4.52 3.35
CA MET A 164 -7.40 4.58 4.67
C MET A 164 -6.51 5.25 5.72
N TYR A 165 -5.21 4.93 5.76
CA TYR A 165 -4.26 5.58 6.68
C TYR A 165 -4.09 7.07 6.39
N LEU A 166 -4.00 7.43 5.11
CA LEU A 166 -3.91 8.83 4.69
C LEU A 166 -5.21 9.62 4.98
N SER A 167 -6.36 8.94 4.95
CA SER A 167 -7.70 9.54 5.16
C SER A 167 -8.09 9.68 6.65
N SER A 168 -7.24 9.23 7.58
CA SER A 168 -7.57 9.15 9.01
C SER A 168 -7.99 10.51 9.61
N PRO A 169 -9.08 10.56 10.42
CA PRO A 169 -9.65 11.81 10.92
C PRO A 169 -8.71 12.50 11.92
N GLY A 170 -8.33 13.73 11.62
CA GLY A 170 -7.54 14.56 12.55
C GLY A 170 -6.82 15.75 11.92
N SER A 171 -6.57 15.73 10.60
CA SER A 171 -5.90 16.83 9.92
C SER A 171 -6.05 16.70 8.41
N GLY A 172 -6.99 17.43 7.81
CA GLY A 172 -7.07 17.63 6.36
C GLY A 172 -7.23 16.36 5.54
N SER A 173 -8.39 15.69 5.65
CA SER A 173 -8.78 14.66 4.67
C SER A 173 -8.65 15.28 3.27
N HIS A 174 -7.74 14.73 2.47
CA HIS A 174 -7.51 15.22 1.13
C HIS A 174 -8.69 14.77 0.27
N PRO A 175 -9.47 15.68 -0.36
CA PRO A 175 -10.71 15.33 -1.05
C PRO A 175 -10.48 14.34 -2.21
N GLU A 176 -9.25 14.27 -2.70
CA GLU A 176 -8.84 13.31 -3.74
C GLU A 176 -8.87 11.85 -3.28
N LEU A 177 -8.60 11.58 -1.99
CA LEU A 177 -8.63 10.22 -1.42
C LEU A 177 -10.03 9.63 -1.41
N THR A 178 -11.06 10.47 -1.40
CA THR A 178 -12.47 10.08 -1.49
C THR A 178 -13.12 10.60 -2.77
N ALA A 179 -12.33 10.94 -3.80
CA ALA A 179 -12.88 11.38 -5.07
C ALA A 179 -13.82 10.32 -5.68
N MET A 180 -14.78 10.78 -6.49
CA MET A 180 -15.81 9.90 -7.09
C MET A 180 -15.24 8.63 -7.77
N PRO A 181 -14.12 8.69 -8.53
CA PRO A 181 -13.52 7.49 -9.11
C PRO A 181 -13.05 6.47 -8.07
N VAL A 182 -12.51 6.94 -6.93
CA VAL A 182 -12.07 6.08 -5.82
C VAL A 182 -13.29 5.40 -5.18
N VAL A 183 -14.33 6.18 -4.86
CA VAL A 183 -15.58 5.64 -4.30
C VAL A 183 -16.22 4.60 -5.22
N GLN A 184 -16.19 4.84 -6.54
CA GLN A 184 -16.65 3.86 -7.53
C GLN A 184 -15.80 2.59 -7.55
N CYS A 185 -14.47 2.69 -7.41
CA CYS A 185 -13.60 1.52 -7.28
C CYS A 185 -13.95 0.72 -6.02
N MET A 186 -14.14 1.39 -4.89
CA MET A 186 -14.53 0.74 -3.63
C MET A 186 -15.90 0.05 -3.74
N LEU A 187 -16.87 0.67 -4.42
CA LEU A 187 -18.14 0.03 -4.72
C LEU A 187 -17.97 -1.24 -5.55
N ARG A 188 -17.07 -1.25 -6.54
CA ARG A 188 -16.76 -2.44 -7.34
C ARG A 188 -16.08 -3.52 -6.49
N PHE A 189 -15.08 -3.13 -5.69
CA PHE A 189 -14.36 -4.03 -4.80
C PHE A 189 -15.26 -4.64 -3.72
N SER A 190 -16.28 -3.91 -3.27
CA SER A 190 -17.31 -4.43 -2.34
C SER A 190 -18.14 -5.59 -2.92
N LEU A 191 -18.05 -5.85 -4.22
CA LEU A 191 -18.69 -6.96 -4.92
C LEU A 191 -17.69 -8.04 -5.34
N SER A 192 -16.41 -7.90 -5.00
CA SER A 192 -15.36 -8.86 -5.36
C SER A 192 -15.56 -10.21 -4.67
N ALA A 193 -15.13 -11.29 -5.33
CA ALA A 193 -15.06 -12.62 -4.74
C ALA A 193 -14.02 -12.69 -3.62
N ASN A 194 -12.94 -11.90 -3.70
CA ASN A 194 -11.92 -11.82 -2.65
C ASN A 194 -12.52 -11.17 -1.39
N THR A 195 -12.69 -11.98 -0.34
CA THR A 195 -13.29 -11.55 0.92
C THR A 195 -12.50 -10.44 1.62
N ARG A 196 -11.15 -10.45 1.55
CA ARG A 196 -10.33 -9.38 2.17
C ARG A 196 -10.59 -8.04 1.49
N LEU A 197 -10.56 -8.03 0.15
CA LEU A 197 -10.76 -6.82 -0.64
C LEU A 197 -12.18 -6.29 -0.49
N ARG A 198 -13.17 -7.20 -0.52
CA ARG A 198 -14.57 -6.86 -0.28
C ARG A 198 -14.78 -6.20 1.09
N ASN A 199 -14.25 -6.80 2.16
CA ASN A 199 -14.41 -6.28 3.51
C ASN A 199 -13.72 -4.92 3.68
N LEU A 200 -12.50 -4.75 3.19
CA LEU A 200 -11.79 -3.47 3.25
C LEU A 200 -12.52 -2.36 2.50
N ALA A 201 -13.04 -2.67 1.30
CA ALA A 201 -13.79 -1.71 0.51
C ALA A 201 -15.11 -1.30 1.19
N GLN A 202 -15.78 -2.24 1.87
CA GLN A 202 -16.98 -1.93 2.66
C GLN A 202 -16.64 -0.98 3.82
N ILE A 203 -15.59 -1.27 4.58
CA ILE A 203 -15.16 -0.40 5.68
C ILE A 203 -14.75 0.98 5.15
N PHE A 204 -14.07 1.06 4.01
CA PHE A 204 -13.75 2.33 3.38
C PHE A 204 -15.02 3.17 3.09
N LEU A 205 -16.03 2.55 2.50
CA LEU A 205 -17.29 3.21 2.15
C LEU A 205 -18.08 3.64 3.39
N GLU A 206 -17.98 2.90 4.50
CA GLU A 206 -18.70 3.17 5.74
C GLU A 206 -18.02 4.23 6.61
N ASP A 207 -16.70 4.13 6.78
CA ASP A 207 -15.93 4.96 7.72
C ASP A 207 -15.40 6.26 7.09
N PHE A 208 -15.19 6.29 5.76
CA PHE A 208 -14.51 7.41 5.09
C PHE A 208 -15.36 8.14 4.05
N CYS A 209 -16.52 7.60 3.65
CA CYS A 209 -17.39 8.23 2.66
C CYS A 209 -18.72 8.66 3.27
N SER A 210 -19.32 9.74 2.76
CA SER A 210 -20.67 10.14 3.16
C SER A 210 -21.75 9.29 2.46
N PRO A 211 -22.90 9.02 3.09
CA PRO A 211 -23.98 8.26 2.45
C PRO A 211 -24.48 8.87 1.13
N SER A 212 -24.49 10.20 1.02
CA SER A 212 -24.85 10.93 -0.20
C SER A 212 -23.85 10.69 -1.33
N GLN A 213 -22.56 10.72 -1.02
CA GLN A 213 -21.48 10.47 -1.98
C GLN A 213 -21.48 9.02 -2.47
N VAL A 214 -21.75 8.07 -1.59
CA VAL A 214 -21.91 6.65 -1.97
C VAL A 214 -23.14 6.47 -2.85
N ALA A 215 -24.27 7.12 -2.52
CA ALA A 215 -25.48 7.06 -3.34
C ALA A 215 -25.25 7.66 -4.74
N GLU A 216 -24.57 8.81 -4.83
CA GLU A 216 -24.20 9.45 -6.08
C GLU A 216 -23.30 8.53 -6.94
N ALA A 217 -22.26 7.96 -6.32
CA ALA A 217 -21.35 7.03 -6.99
C ALA A 217 -22.05 5.78 -7.54
N ARG A 218 -23.12 5.29 -6.88
CA ARG A 218 -23.94 4.16 -7.37
C ARG A 218 -24.77 4.51 -8.59
N THR A 219 -25.18 5.77 -8.74
CA THR A 219 -26.03 6.21 -9.87
C THR A 219 -25.24 6.49 -11.15
N TRP A 220 -23.94 6.75 -11.04
CA TRP A 220 -23.10 7.15 -12.16
C TRP A 220 -22.62 5.95 -13.00
N ARG A 221 -22.86 5.97 -14.31
CA ARG A 221 -22.49 4.90 -15.24
C ARG A 221 -21.00 4.94 -15.62
N ALA A 222 -20.21 4.02 -15.05
CA ALA A 222 -19.10 3.21 -15.58
C ALA A 222 -18.00 3.75 -16.55
N HIS A 223 -18.08 4.91 -17.20
CA HIS A 223 -17.20 5.24 -18.34
C HIS A 223 -15.95 6.07 -18.03
N SER A 224 -15.66 6.35 -16.77
CA SER A 224 -14.45 7.09 -16.37
C SER A 224 -13.78 6.49 -15.13
N ALA A 225 -14.11 5.25 -14.78
CA ALA A 225 -13.23 4.47 -13.93
C ALA A 225 -12.05 4.03 -14.80
N LEU A 226 -10.85 4.42 -14.36
CA LEU A 226 -9.54 3.94 -14.81
C LEU A 226 -9.67 2.53 -15.40
N GLY A 227 -9.14 2.32 -16.62
CA GLY A 227 -9.42 1.21 -17.55
C GLY A 227 -9.20 -0.21 -17.03
N ILE A 228 -9.91 -0.60 -15.98
CA ILE A 228 -9.96 -1.93 -15.41
C ILE A 228 -10.83 -2.79 -16.34
N PRO A 229 -10.27 -3.83 -16.99
CA PRO A 229 -11.06 -4.75 -17.79
C PRO A 229 -12.04 -5.50 -16.87
N LEU A 230 -13.30 -5.56 -17.27
CA LEU A 230 -14.29 -6.40 -16.59
C LEU A 230 -13.90 -7.88 -16.76
N PRO A 231 -14.07 -8.72 -15.72
CA PRO A 231 -14.01 -10.17 -15.89
C PRO A 231 -15.06 -10.57 -16.94
N ARG A 232 -14.66 -11.37 -17.93
CA ARG A 232 -15.59 -11.88 -18.94
C ARG A 232 -16.66 -12.70 -18.23
N THR A 233 -17.90 -12.23 -18.28
CA THR A 233 -19.04 -13.06 -17.91
C THR A 233 -19.13 -14.16 -18.96
N GLU A 234 -18.78 -15.39 -18.60
CA GLU A 234 -19.11 -16.54 -19.43
C GLU A 234 -20.63 -16.56 -19.59
N ALA A 235 -21.08 -16.33 -20.83
CA ALA A 235 -22.49 -16.40 -21.15
C ALA A 235 -22.99 -17.83 -20.84
N PRO A 236 -24.16 -17.98 -20.22
CA PRO A 236 -24.74 -19.30 -20.05
C PRO A 236 -24.94 -19.92 -21.43
N GLN A 237 -24.35 -21.10 -21.63
CA GLN A 237 -24.66 -21.94 -22.77
C GLN A 237 -26.17 -22.18 -22.77
N GLN A 238 -26.85 -21.59 -23.76
CA GLN A 238 -28.23 -21.89 -24.09
C GLN A 238 -28.30 -23.24 -24.85
N PRO A 239 -29.45 -23.91 -24.78
CA PRO A 239 -29.60 -25.30 -24.29
C PRO A 239 -29.17 -26.39 -25.26
#